data_AF-A0A7Z2ZCF9-F1
#
_entry.id   AF-A0A7Z2ZCF9-F1
#
_cell.length_a   1.000
_cell.length_b   1.000
_cell.length_c   1.000
_cell.angle_alpha   90.00
_cell.angle_beta   90.00
_cell.angle_gamma   90.00
#
_symmetry.space_group_name_H-M   'P 1'
#
loop_
_entity.id
_entity.type
_entity.pdbx_description
1 polymer ?
#
loop_
_entity_poly.entity_id
_entity_poly.type
_entity_poly.pdbx_seq_one_letter_code
_entity_poly.pdbx_strand_id
1 'polypeptide(L)'
;MHPLVEAVHHSTKRYRKKGGKANRRQQHARMIKFSQFCAAEGLNSPQQIGARQVIRYWRTEPMMRLADKTLENHYYALVILWELCGKSGTPPRPFMKAEREQRSQP
;
A
#
# COMPACT_ATOMS: atom_id res chain seq x y z
N MET A 1 -17.29 8.24 2.66
CA MET A 1 -16.04 7.47 2.47
C MET A 1 -15.90 7.19 0.98
N HIS A 2 -14.72 7.33 0.37
CA HIS A 2 -14.57 7.14 -1.09
C HIS A 2 -14.86 5.68 -1.49
N PRO A 3 -15.52 5.39 -2.63
CA PRO A 3 -15.90 4.03 -3.02
C PRO A 3 -14.75 3.02 -3.01
N LEU A 4 -13.59 3.41 -3.52
CA LEU A 4 -12.37 2.61 -3.46
C LEU A 4 -11.97 2.25 -2.02
N VAL A 5 -11.99 3.22 -1.12
CA VAL A 5 -11.55 3.06 0.28
C VAL A 5 -12.54 2.13 1.01
N GLU A 6 -13.83 2.29 0.74
CA GLU A 6 -14.89 1.43 1.25
C GLU A 6 -14.73 -0.02 0.77
N ALA A 7 -14.52 -0.23 -0.53
CA ALA A 7 -14.28 -1.56 -1.09
C ALA A 7 -13.06 -2.25 -0.45
N VAL A 8 -11.95 -1.52 -0.29
CA VAL A 8 -10.76 -2.04 0.41
C VAL A 8 -11.05 -2.36 1.87
N HIS A 9 -11.80 -1.51 2.58
CA HIS A 9 -12.19 -1.80 3.96
C HIS A 9 -13.05 -3.07 4.03
N HIS A 10 -14.02 -3.25 3.13
CA HIS A 10 -14.89 -4.42 3.13
C HIS A 10 -14.11 -5.72 2.87
N SER A 11 -13.23 -5.73 1.86
CA SER A 11 -12.39 -6.89 1.53
C SER A 11 -11.42 -7.28 2.64
N THR A 12 -10.88 -6.30 3.35
CA THR A 12 -9.91 -6.52 4.44
C THR A 12 -10.56 -6.86 5.79
N LYS A 13 -11.89 -6.74 5.91
CA LYS A 13 -12.64 -7.05 7.15
C LYS A 13 -12.47 -8.50 7.59
N ARG A 14 -12.42 -9.45 6.66
CA ARG A 14 -12.19 -10.88 6.95
C ARG A 14 -10.73 -11.15 7.35
N TYR A 15 -9.77 -10.48 6.70
CA TYR A 15 -8.36 -10.55 7.06
C TYR A 15 -8.15 -10.12 8.53
N ARG A 16 -8.80 -9.04 8.96
CA ARG A 16 -8.73 -8.53 10.34
C ARG A 16 -9.15 -9.54 11.41
N LYS A 17 -10.06 -10.49 11.10
CA LYS A 17 -10.67 -11.42 12.06
C LYS A 17 -9.81 -12.64 12.45
N LYS A 18 -8.74 -12.96 11.71
CA LYS A 18 -7.82 -14.08 12.07
C LYS A 18 -6.91 -13.67 13.26
N GLY A 19 -6.12 -14.55 13.92
CA GLY A 19 -5.38 -14.27 15.20
C GLY A 19 -4.04 -13.51 15.07
N GLY A 20 -3.66 -12.61 16.00
CA GLY A 20 -2.52 -11.65 15.86
C GLY A 20 -2.92 -10.16 15.69
N LYS A 21 -3.73 -9.63 16.61
CA LYS A 21 -4.59 -8.43 16.46
C LYS A 21 -3.84 -7.10 16.24
N ALA A 22 -2.63 -6.95 16.78
CA ALA A 22 -1.88 -5.70 16.64
C ALA A 22 -1.30 -5.50 15.23
N ASN A 23 -0.54 -6.47 14.73
CA ASN A 23 0.09 -6.39 13.40
C ASN A 23 -0.96 -6.20 12.29
N ARG A 24 -2.07 -6.97 12.32
CA ARG A 24 -3.14 -6.81 11.30
C ARG A 24 -3.87 -5.49 11.36
N ARG A 25 -4.03 -4.87 12.54
CA ARG A 25 -4.58 -3.51 12.62
C ARG A 25 -3.66 -2.51 11.92
N GLN A 26 -2.34 -2.67 12.09
CA GLN A 26 -1.38 -1.82 11.39
C GLN A 26 -1.38 -2.09 9.87
N GLN A 27 -1.41 -3.35 9.43
CA GLN A 27 -1.51 -3.69 8.00
C GLN A 27 -2.79 -3.11 7.38
N HIS A 28 -3.93 -3.27 8.05
CA HIS A 28 -5.19 -2.67 7.61
C HIS A 28 -5.07 -1.14 7.50
N ALA A 29 -4.50 -0.46 8.50
CA ALA A 29 -4.30 0.99 8.43
C ALA A 29 -3.41 1.41 7.24
N ARG A 30 -2.37 0.63 6.93
CA ARG A 30 -1.50 0.88 5.77
C ARG A 30 -2.25 0.66 4.44
N MET A 31 -3.06 -0.38 4.34
CA MET A 31 -3.93 -0.63 3.17
C MET A 31 -4.91 0.52 2.94
N ILE A 32 -5.52 1.04 4.01
CA ILE A 32 -6.43 2.19 3.94
C ILE A 32 -5.69 3.46 3.52
N LYS A 33 -4.49 3.72 4.05
CA LYS A 33 -3.68 4.88 3.61
C LYS A 33 -3.35 4.80 2.12
N PHE A 34 -3.00 3.62 1.62
CA PHE A 34 -2.73 3.43 0.20
C PHE A 34 -3.99 3.58 -0.66
N SER A 35 -5.13 3.07 -0.22
CA SER A 35 -6.38 3.22 -0.97
C SER A 35 -6.86 4.68 -1.00
N GLN A 36 -6.62 5.45 0.07
CA GLN A 36 -6.84 6.90 0.09
C GLN A 36 -5.96 7.62 -0.93
N PHE A 37 -4.67 7.25 -1.03
CA PHE A 37 -3.79 7.78 -2.08
C PHE A 37 -4.30 7.47 -3.48
N CYS A 38 -4.68 6.22 -3.75
CA CYS A 38 -5.22 5.82 -5.05
C CYS A 38 -6.55 6.53 -5.38
N ALA A 39 -7.40 6.75 -4.38
CA ALA A 39 -8.64 7.52 -4.53
C ALA A 39 -8.35 8.97 -4.90
N ALA A 40 -7.35 9.59 -4.27
CA ALA A 40 -6.91 10.95 -4.63
C ALA A 40 -6.29 11.02 -6.04
N GLU A 41 -5.75 9.91 -6.57
CA GLU A 41 -5.36 9.79 -7.98
C GLU A 41 -6.54 9.54 -8.94
N GLY A 42 -7.78 9.47 -8.44
CA GLY A 42 -9.00 9.30 -9.24
C GLY A 42 -9.43 7.85 -9.46
N LEU A 43 -8.85 6.87 -8.76
CA LEU A 43 -9.28 5.47 -8.87
C LEU A 43 -10.54 5.22 -8.04
N ASN A 44 -11.53 4.54 -8.64
CA ASN A 44 -12.82 4.25 -8.02
C ASN A 44 -13.00 2.78 -7.64
N SER A 45 -12.16 1.88 -8.15
CA SER A 45 -12.26 0.44 -7.95
C SER A 45 -10.90 -0.22 -7.62
N PRO A 46 -10.85 -1.21 -6.70
CA PRO A 46 -9.60 -1.91 -6.35
C PRO A 46 -8.92 -2.60 -7.53
N GLN A 47 -9.69 -3.03 -8.54
CA GLN A 47 -9.18 -3.67 -9.75
C GLN A 47 -8.29 -2.73 -10.56
N GLN A 48 -8.54 -1.42 -10.49
CA GLN A 48 -7.77 -0.39 -11.19
C GLN A 48 -6.38 -0.15 -10.56
N ILE A 49 -6.12 -0.64 -9.35
CA ILE A 49 -4.83 -0.45 -8.66
C ILE A 49 -3.72 -1.15 -9.43
N GLY A 50 -2.88 -0.41 -10.15
CA GLY A 50 -1.77 -0.96 -10.93
C GLY A 50 -0.41 -0.85 -10.22
N ALA A 51 0.61 -1.44 -10.85
CA ALA A 51 2.01 -1.27 -10.43
C ALA A 51 2.41 0.22 -10.46
N ARG A 52 1.83 1.00 -11.39
CA ARG A 52 2.01 2.45 -11.48
C ARG A 52 1.63 3.18 -10.19
N GLN A 53 0.47 2.84 -9.60
CA GLN A 53 -0.02 3.44 -8.36
C GLN A 53 0.90 3.10 -7.19
N VAL A 54 1.40 1.86 -7.14
CA VAL A 54 2.36 1.42 -6.12
C VAL A 54 3.67 2.22 -6.24
N ILE A 55 4.23 2.35 -7.44
CA ILE A 55 5.46 3.13 -7.69
C ILE A 55 5.25 4.59 -7.32
N ARG A 56 4.12 5.19 -7.71
CA ARG A 56 3.80 6.58 -7.36
C ARG A 56 3.64 6.78 -5.87
N TYR A 57 2.98 5.85 -5.19
CA TYR A 57 2.86 5.87 -3.73
C TYR A 57 4.23 5.86 -3.06
N TRP A 58 5.14 5.00 -3.50
CA TRP A 58 6.52 4.99 -3.01
C TRP A 58 7.23 6.32 -3.21
N ARG A 59 7.00 7.01 -4.33
CA ARG A 59 7.61 8.31 -4.64
C ARG A 59 7.03 9.50 -3.87
N THR A 60 6.01 9.31 -3.03
CA THR A 60 5.46 10.42 -2.24
C THR A 60 6.45 10.87 -1.16
N GLU A 61 6.46 12.18 -0.87
CA GLU A 61 7.29 12.76 0.21
C GLU A 61 7.19 12.00 1.54
N PRO A 62 5.99 11.61 2.03
CA PRO A 62 5.90 10.83 3.26
C PRO A 62 6.62 9.48 3.18
N MET A 63 6.54 8.76 2.05
CA MET A 63 7.20 7.45 1.91
C MET A 63 8.72 7.60 1.78
N MET A 64 9.20 8.64 1.09
CA MET A 64 10.63 8.90 0.91
C MET A 64 11.38 9.15 2.24
N ARG A 65 10.67 9.68 3.25
CA ARG A 65 11.22 9.98 4.59
C ARG A 65 11.13 8.83 5.59
N LEU A 66 10.46 7.72 5.24
CA LEU A 66 10.34 6.58 6.14
C LEU A 66 11.63 5.76 6.23
N ALA A 67 11.86 5.15 7.39
CA ALA A 67 12.88 4.12 7.55
C ALA A 67 12.53 2.88 6.71
N ASP A 68 13.56 2.18 6.23
CA ASP A 68 13.40 1.01 5.34
C ASP A 68 12.54 -0.08 5.99
N LYS A 69 12.67 -0.29 7.31
CA LYS A 69 11.82 -1.25 8.02
C LYS A 69 10.33 -0.89 7.97
N THR A 70 10.01 0.40 8.01
CA THR A 70 8.63 0.87 7.90
C THR A 70 8.12 0.70 6.47
N LEU A 71 8.96 0.95 5.46
CA LEU A 71 8.64 0.70 4.05
C LEU A 71 8.39 -0.79 3.78
N GLU A 72 9.18 -1.69 4.34
CA GLU A 72 8.92 -3.14 4.28
C GLU A 72 7.54 -3.48 4.86
N ASN A 73 7.19 -2.91 6.01
CA ASN A 73 5.88 -3.14 6.61
C ASN A 73 4.72 -2.63 5.73
N HIS A 74 4.92 -1.49 5.03
CA HIS A 74 3.98 -1.03 4.01
C HIS A 74 3.94 -2.01 2.83
N TYR A 75 5.08 -2.50 2.35
CA TYR A 75 5.15 -3.47 1.26
C TYR A 75 4.36 -4.74 1.58
N TYR A 76 4.53 -5.33 2.77
CA TYR A 76 3.75 -6.49 3.19
C TYR A 76 2.25 -6.22 3.23
N ALA A 77 1.83 -5.00 3.61
CA ALA A 77 0.43 -4.62 3.57
C ALA A 77 -0.10 -4.55 2.13
N LEU A 78 0.71 -4.05 1.19
CA LEU A 78 0.37 -4.01 -0.22
C LEU A 78 0.31 -5.40 -0.85
N VAL A 79 1.22 -6.32 -0.48
CA VAL A 79 1.17 -7.72 -0.97
C VAL A 79 -0.17 -8.36 -0.63
N ILE A 80 -0.61 -8.25 0.62
CA ILE A 80 -1.91 -8.80 1.05
C ILE A 80 -3.06 -8.11 0.31
N LEU A 81 -2.99 -6.78 0.12
CA LEU A 81 -4.01 -6.06 -0.65
C LEU A 81 -4.06 -6.52 -2.11
N TRP A 82 -2.89 -6.78 -2.70
CA TRP A 82 -2.74 -7.26 -4.09
C TRP A 82 -3.41 -8.60 -4.30
N GLU A 83 -3.16 -9.55 -3.37
CA GLU A 83 -3.82 -10.85 -3.33
C GLU A 83 -5.34 -10.71 -3.16
N LEU A 84 -5.79 -9.82 -2.25
CA LEU A 84 -7.22 -9.57 -2.04
C LEU A 84 -7.89 -8.93 -3.27
N CYS A 85 -7.14 -8.24 -4.12
CA CYS A 85 -7.63 -7.72 -5.40
C CYS A 85 -7.63 -8.78 -6.52
N GLY A 86 -7.20 -10.02 -6.24
CA GLY A 86 -7.12 -11.11 -7.21
C GLY A 86 -6.03 -10.92 -8.26
N LYS A 87 -5.01 -10.10 -7.99
CA LYS A 87 -3.93 -9.83 -8.94
C LYS A 87 -2.83 -10.89 -8.80
N SER A 88 -2.30 -11.35 -9.93
CA SER A 88 -1.17 -12.26 -9.96
C SER A 88 0.15 -11.53 -9.62
N GLY A 89 1.13 -12.32 -9.17
CA GLY A 89 2.45 -11.81 -8.80
C GLY A 89 2.45 -11.00 -7.51
N THR A 90 3.43 -10.10 -7.38
CA THR A 90 3.57 -9.21 -6.22
C THR A 90 3.63 -7.75 -6.68
N PRO A 91 3.18 -6.80 -5.83
CA PRO A 91 3.33 -5.39 -6.14
C PRO A 91 4.82 -4.99 -6.22
N PRO A 92 5.16 -3.89 -6.91
CA PRO A 92 6.52 -3.35 -6.90
C PRO A 92 7.05 -3.07 -5.48
N ARG A 93 8.31 -3.44 -5.23
CA ARG A 93 8.99 -3.18 -3.96
C ARG A 93 9.29 -1.68 -3.76
N PRO A 94 9.36 -1.20 -2.51
CA PRO A 94 9.79 0.15 -2.21
C PRO A 94 11.27 0.34 -2.58
N PHE A 95 11.65 1.58 -2.90
CA PHE A 95 13.07 1.95 -3.07
C PHE A 95 13.74 1.93 -1.70
N MET A 96 14.85 1.21 -1.53
CA MET A 96 15.64 1.21 -0.28
C MET A 96 16.42 2.53 -0.12
N LYS A 97 16.89 2.84 1.09
CA LYS A 97 17.56 4.12 1.38
C LYS A 97 18.69 4.43 0.39
N ALA A 98 19.54 3.45 0.12
CA ALA A 98 20.64 3.59 -0.85
C ALA A 98 20.15 3.99 -2.26
N GLU A 99 19.02 3.45 -2.72
CA GLU A 99 18.43 3.77 -4.03
C GLU A 99 17.74 5.14 -4.05
N ARG A 100 17.23 5.61 -2.90
CA ARG A 100 16.63 6.94 -2.76
C ARG A 100 17.69 8.03 -2.77
N GLU A 101 18.78 7.83 -2.03
CA GLU A 101 19.89 8.80 -1.92
C GLU A 101 20.58 9.04 -3.27
N GLN A 102 20.73 8.01 -4.10
CA GLN A 102 21.27 8.14 -5.46
C GLN A 102 20.37 8.94 -6.41
N ARG A 103 19.06 9.01 -6.13
CA ARG A 103 18.08 9.75 -6.94
C ARG A 103 17.83 11.17 -6.46
N SER A 104 18.26 11.50 -5.24
CA SER A 104 18.19 12.85 -4.67
C SER A 104 19.43 13.69 -4.99
N GLN A 105 20.42 13.14 -5.71
CA GLN A 105 21.52 13.93 -6.25
C GLN A 105 21.08 14.59 -7.56
N PRO A 106 21.21 15.92 -7.68
CA PRO A 106 20.81 16.67 -8.86
C PRO A 106 21.65 16.34 -10.10
#